data_AF-A0A8T7FWL7-F1
#
_entry.id   AF-A0A8T7FWL7-F1
#
_cell.length_a   1.000
_cell.length_b   1.000
_cell.length_c   1.000
_cell.angle_alpha   90.00
_cell.angle_beta   90.00
_cell.angle_gamma   90.00
#
_symmetry.space_group_name_H-M   'P 1'
#
loop_
_entity.id
_entity.type
_entity.pdbx_description
1 polymer ?
#
loop_
_entity_poly.entity_id
_entity_poly.type
_entity_poly.pdbx_seq_one_letter_code
_entity_poly.pdbx_strand_id
1 'polypeptide(L)'
;MIVFRDTILTAPGYRVHGSYFELVDEYARRNEPLFIQRSFVNLMNPLERAAEKYFPLYVTRTQIRNRIDAGIRYLLPPIFGCDKNCVDYSLGEIFAGADLEPRALVDAVGAAESYLYTPERLDFASQVGDSYLPEMIRIAQENGIKLVFVRIKVETADSASDSRLANYLESLRAYLKKEQGAYLLDFGDDPRFTHDLFRDSIHLTEQGKILFTQLVAEGLKEIFTD
;
A
#
# COMPACT_ATOMS: atom_id res chain seq x y z
N MET A 1 -14.27 8.04 2.28
CA MET A 1 -13.39 8.59 1.22
C MET A 1 -12.09 7.82 1.24
N ILE A 2 -11.51 7.52 0.09
CA ILE A 2 -10.28 6.74 -0.05
C ILE A 2 -9.32 7.52 -0.92
N VAL A 3 -8.22 7.96 -0.33
CA VAL A 3 -7.16 8.71 -1.03
C VAL A 3 -6.16 7.72 -1.60
N PHE A 4 -5.82 7.87 -2.87
CA PHE A 4 -4.89 6.99 -3.56
C PHE A 4 -4.03 7.74 -4.57
N ARG A 5 -2.99 7.08 -5.06
CA ARG A 5 -2.22 7.48 -6.23
C ARG A 5 -2.10 6.30 -7.19
N ASP A 6 -1.99 6.61 -8.46
CA ASP A 6 -1.66 5.68 -9.55
C ASP A 6 -2.36 4.32 -9.45
N THR A 7 -1.61 3.21 -9.43
CA THR A 7 -2.15 1.85 -9.52
C THR A 7 -2.48 1.20 -8.17
N ILE A 8 -2.40 1.95 -7.06
CA ILE A 8 -2.57 1.39 -5.69
C ILE A 8 -3.90 0.62 -5.53
N LEU A 9 -4.99 1.13 -6.10
CA LEU A 9 -6.32 0.50 -5.98
C LEU A 9 -6.38 -0.90 -6.58
N THR A 10 -5.53 -1.22 -7.54
CA THR A 10 -5.46 -2.55 -8.18
C THR A 10 -4.18 -3.32 -7.85
N ALA A 11 -3.40 -2.86 -6.88
CA ALA A 11 -2.11 -3.44 -6.51
C ALA A 11 -2.15 -4.08 -5.11
N PRO A 12 -2.80 -5.24 -4.92
CA PRO A 12 -3.02 -5.86 -3.60
C PRO A 12 -1.74 -6.32 -2.88
N GLY A 13 -0.61 -6.40 -3.59
CA GLY A 13 0.71 -6.68 -3.03
C GLY A 13 1.49 -5.45 -2.57
N TYR A 14 0.95 -4.25 -2.78
CA TYR A 14 1.61 -3.02 -2.35
C TYR A 14 1.48 -2.87 -0.84
N ARG A 15 2.61 -2.76 -0.13
CA ARG A 15 2.70 -2.54 1.33
C ARG A 15 1.97 -3.61 2.17
N VAL A 16 2.20 -4.88 1.89
CA VAL A 16 1.68 -6.02 2.69
C VAL A 16 2.79 -6.90 3.28
N HIS A 17 4.03 -6.42 3.21
CA HIS A 17 5.23 -7.09 3.72
C HIS A 17 6.01 -6.16 4.67
N GLY A 18 6.95 -6.72 5.43
CA GLY A 18 7.79 -5.95 6.36
C GLY A 18 6.96 -5.33 7.49
N SER A 19 7.28 -4.09 7.88
CA SER A 19 6.55 -3.37 8.94
C SER A 19 5.06 -3.16 8.64
N TYR A 20 4.67 -3.11 7.36
CA TYR A 20 3.26 -3.03 6.99
C TYR A 20 2.51 -4.34 7.25
N PHE A 21 3.19 -5.49 7.25
CA PHE A 21 2.57 -6.76 7.62
C PHE A 21 2.10 -6.73 9.08
N GLU A 22 2.87 -6.16 9.99
CA GLU A 22 2.50 -6.06 11.41
C GLU A 22 1.23 -5.22 11.60
N LEU A 23 1.15 -4.09 10.90
CA LEU A 23 -0.06 -3.26 10.88
C LEU A 23 -1.26 -4.02 10.33
N VAL A 24 -1.08 -4.77 9.25
CA VAL A 24 -2.20 -5.53 8.67
C VAL A 24 -2.61 -6.70 9.57
N ASP A 25 -1.65 -7.40 10.19
CA ASP A 25 -1.90 -8.51 11.13
C ASP A 25 -2.65 -8.06 12.38
N GLU A 26 -2.42 -6.82 12.85
CA GLU A 26 -3.17 -6.23 13.97
C GLU A 26 -4.68 -6.15 13.70
N TYR A 27 -5.07 -5.80 12.48
CA TYR A 27 -6.48 -5.61 12.10
C TYR A 27 -7.09 -6.81 11.37
N ALA A 28 -6.27 -7.72 10.84
CA ALA A 28 -6.73 -8.92 10.17
C ALA A 28 -7.38 -9.87 11.18
N ARG A 29 -8.55 -10.42 10.84
CA ARG A 29 -9.13 -11.50 11.63
C ARG A 29 -8.31 -12.78 11.42
N ARG A 30 -8.44 -13.72 12.36
CA ARG A 30 -7.76 -15.03 12.29
C ARG A 30 -8.04 -15.84 11.01
N ASN A 31 -9.06 -15.49 10.23
CA ASN A 31 -9.41 -16.16 8.98
C ASN A 31 -9.89 -15.14 7.94
N GLU A 32 -8.94 -14.56 7.21
CA GLU A 32 -9.18 -13.59 6.14
C GLU A 32 -8.75 -14.18 4.78
N PRO A 33 -9.52 -15.12 4.20
CA PRO A 33 -9.10 -15.88 3.02
C PRO A 33 -8.86 -14.99 1.80
N LEU A 34 -9.66 -13.95 1.64
CA LEU A 34 -9.55 -13.00 0.54
C LEU A 34 -8.28 -12.13 0.66
N PHE A 35 -7.93 -11.73 1.88
CA PHE A 35 -6.69 -11.02 2.15
C PHE A 35 -5.47 -11.89 1.82
N ILE A 36 -5.46 -13.13 2.33
CA ILE A 36 -4.37 -14.08 2.07
C ILE A 36 -4.22 -14.34 0.56
N GLN A 37 -5.34 -14.58 -0.12
CA GLN A 37 -5.35 -14.87 -1.55
C GLN A 37 -4.77 -13.71 -2.37
N ARG A 38 -5.26 -12.48 -2.16
CA ARG A 38 -4.91 -11.34 -3.02
C ARG A 38 -3.54 -10.74 -2.69
N SER A 39 -3.16 -10.70 -1.41
CA SER A 39 -1.91 -10.07 -0.98
C SER A 39 -0.70 -11.02 -0.97
N PHE A 40 -0.90 -12.34 -1.02
CA PHE A 40 0.20 -13.29 -0.99
C PHE A 40 0.10 -14.34 -2.09
N VAL A 41 -0.99 -15.12 -2.15
CA VAL A 41 -1.08 -16.30 -3.04
C VAL A 41 -1.07 -15.91 -4.53
N ASN A 42 -1.81 -14.87 -4.91
CA ASN A 42 -1.89 -14.40 -6.31
C ASN A 42 -0.56 -13.82 -6.82
N LEU A 43 0.35 -13.47 -5.93
CA LEU A 43 1.68 -12.95 -6.26
C LEU A 43 2.73 -14.06 -6.38
N MET A 44 2.40 -15.28 -5.95
CA MET A 44 3.31 -16.42 -6.00
C MET A 44 3.39 -17.03 -7.39
N ASN A 45 4.59 -17.44 -7.78
CA ASN A 45 4.78 -18.26 -8.97
C ASN A 45 4.20 -19.68 -8.76
N PRO A 46 4.00 -20.48 -9.83
CA PRO A 46 3.36 -21.80 -9.71
C PRO A 46 4.09 -22.78 -8.77
N LEU A 47 5.42 -22.70 -8.69
CA LEU A 47 6.24 -23.50 -7.78
C LEU A 47 6.01 -23.09 -6.32
N GLU A 48 5.94 -21.79 -6.05
CA GLU A 48 5.65 -21.24 -4.73
C GLU A 48 4.23 -21.58 -4.27
N ARG A 49 3.22 -21.53 -5.15
CA ARG A 49 1.85 -21.95 -4.83
C ARG A 49 1.77 -23.44 -4.50
N ALA A 50 2.47 -24.27 -5.28
CA ALA A 50 2.59 -25.69 -4.97
C ALA A 50 3.30 -25.89 -3.61
N ALA A 51 4.33 -25.09 -3.34
CA ALA A 51 5.07 -25.20 -2.11
C ALA A 51 4.26 -24.76 -0.88
N GLU A 52 3.49 -23.68 -0.99
CA GLU A 52 2.55 -23.24 0.05
C GLU A 52 1.49 -24.31 0.33
N LYS A 53 0.94 -24.92 -0.71
CA LYS A 53 -0.11 -25.95 -0.59
C LYS A 53 0.38 -27.26 0.04
N TYR A 54 1.62 -27.67 -0.26
CA TYR A 54 2.13 -29.00 0.10
C TYR A 54 3.25 -29.00 1.15
N PHE A 55 3.90 -27.87 1.44
CA PHE A 55 4.97 -27.79 2.44
C PHE A 55 4.57 -26.87 3.62
N PRO A 56 4.15 -27.45 4.77
CA PRO A 56 3.77 -26.70 5.96
C PRO A 56 4.85 -25.71 6.45
N LEU A 57 6.12 -26.05 6.24
CA LEU A 57 7.27 -25.21 6.61
C LEU A 57 7.31 -23.89 5.83
N TYR A 58 6.81 -23.85 4.59
CA TYR A 58 6.78 -22.65 3.76
C TYR A 58 5.73 -21.65 4.29
N VAL A 59 4.57 -22.14 4.74
CA VAL A 59 3.52 -21.35 5.40
C VAL A 59 4.01 -20.80 6.75
N THR A 60 4.69 -21.63 7.54
CA THR A 60 5.22 -21.22 8.85
C THR A 60 6.59 -20.53 8.76
N ARG A 61 7.13 -20.24 7.57
CA ARG A 61 8.51 -19.75 7.41
C ARG A 61 8.78 -18.49 8.22
N THR A 62 7.83 -17.56 8.26
CA THR A 62 7.94 -16.32 9.02
C THR A 62 7.88 -16.59 10.52
N GLN A 63 7.01 -17.50 10.96
CA GLN A 63 6.95 -17.91 12.37
C GLN A 63 8.22 -18.66 12.81
N ILE A 64 8.78 -19.50 11.94
CA ILE A 64 10.03 -20.22 12.17
C ILE A 64 11.18 -19.21 12.23
N ARG A 65 11.29 -18.31 11.27
CA ARG A 65 12.30 -17.25 11.25
C ARG A 65 12.19 -16.37 12.48
N ASN A 66 11.00 -15.91 12.84
CA ASN A 66 10.78 -15.09 14.03
C ASN A 66 11.08 -15.86 15.32
N ARG A 67 10.81 -17.17 15.39
CA ARG A 67 11.19 -18.02 16.52
C ARG A 67 12.70 -18.25 16.60
N ILE A 68 13.37 -18.40 15.48
CA ILE A 68 14.83 -18.53 15.41
C ILE A 68 15.48 -17.20 15.80
N ASP A 69 15.02 -16.09 15.23
CA ASP A 69 15.51 -14.74 15.54
C ASP A 69 15.24 -14.39 17.01
N ALA A 70 14.04 -14.64 17.53
CA ALA A 70 13.74 -14.46 18.95
C ALA A 70 14.55 -15.43 19.84
N GLY A 71 14.77 -16.67 19.40
CA GLY A 71 15.63 -17.62 20.08
C GLY A 71 17.06 -17.09 20.18
N ILE A 72 17.67 -16.65 19.08
CA ILE A 72 19.02 -16.08 19.09
C ILE A 72 19.06 -14.82 19.96
N ARG A 73 18.07 -13.93 19.85
CA ARG A 73 18.01 -12.65 20.55
C ARG A 73 17.79 -12.80 22.06
N TYR A 74 17.03 -13.78 22.52
CA TYR A 74 16.62 -13.84 23.93
C TYR A 74 17.13 -15.06 24.70
N LEU A 75 17.77 -16.01 24.03
CA LEU A 75 18.26 -17.23 24.67
C LEU A 75 19.72 -17.10 25.12
N LEU A 76 20.53 -16.32 24.40
CA LEU A 76 21.94 -16.11 24.74
C LEU A 76 22.19 -14.92 25.69
N PRO A 77 21.57 -13.73 25.50
CA PRO A 77 21.92 -12.57 26.32
C PRO A 77 21.64 -12.70 27.83
N PRO A 78 20.62 -13.44 28.30
CA PRO A 78 20.44 -13.68 29.74
C PRO A 78 21.63 -14.41 30.38
N ILE A 79 22.35 -15.25 29.62
CA ILE A 79 23.57 -15.93 30.06
C ILE A 79 24.71 -14.92 30.27
N PHE A 80 24.68 -13.79 29.56
CA PHE A 80 25.61 -12.68 29.69
C PHE A 80 25.06 -11.52 30.54
N GLY A 81 23.99 -11.74 31.31
CA GLY A 81 23.43 -10.77 32.24
C GLY A 81 22.57 -9.66 31.61
N CYS A 82 22.16 -9.80 30.35
CA CYS A 82 21.26 -8.87 29.67
C CYS A 82 19.88 -9.51 29.53
N ASP A 83 18.92 -9.01 30.29
CA ASP A 83 17.53 -9.47 30.22
C ASP A 83 16.82 -8.98 28.95
N LYS A 84 15.57 -9.40 28.75
CA LYS A 84 14.80 -9.05 27.55
C LYS A 84 14.73 -7.53 27.32
N ASN A 85 14.52 -6.76 28.39
CA ASN A 85 14.41 -5.31 28.31
C ASN A 85 15.75 -4.66 27.94
N CYS A 86 16.85 -5.17 28.49
CA CYS A 86 18.22 -4.80 28.11
C CYS A 86 18.49 -5.11 26.63
N VAL A 87 18.12 -6.29 26.14
CA VAL A 87 18.30 -6.67 24.73
C VAL A 87 17.47 -5.78 23.81
N ASP A 88 16.20 -5.58 24.12
CA ASP A 88 15.30 -4.75 23.32
C ASP A 88 15.73 -3.28 23.32
N TYR A 89 16.24 -2.77 24.45
CA TYR A 89 16.81 -1.43 24.57
C TYR A 89 18.11 -1.30 23.79
N SER A 90 19.04 -2.27 23.88
CA SER A 90 20.31 -2.23 23.16
C SER A 90 20.14 -2.45 21.65
N LEU A 91 19.24 -3.32 21.22
CA LEU A 91 18.84 -3.44 19.81
C LEU A 91 18.14 -2.16 19.36
N GLY A 92 17.25 -1.62 20.19
CA GLY A 92 16.60 -0.34 19.99
C GLY A 92 17.62 0.78 19.78
N GLU A 93 18.64 0.91 20.62
CA GLU A 93 19.72 1.91 20.49
C GLU A 93 20.63 1.65 19.28
N ILE A 94 21.02 0.40 19.01
CA ILE A 94 21.84 0.06 17.85
C ILE A 94 21.07 0.31 16.55
N PHE A 95 19.76 0.12 16.51
CA PHE A 95 18.92 0.35 15.32
C PHE A 95 18.25 1.73 15.28
N ALA A 96 18.15 2.45 16.40
CA ALA A 96 17.74 3.85 16.47
C ALA A 96 18.91 4.78 16.19
N GLY A 97 20.13 4.36 16.54
CA GLY A 97 21.40 5.02 16.25
C GLY A 97 22.14 4.44 15.05
N ALA A 98 21.71 3.31 14.49
CA ALA A 98 22.04 3.00 13.12
C ALA A 98 21.37 4.08 12.29
N ASP A 99 22.20 4.92 11.69
CA ASP A 99 22.03 5.31 10.31
C ASP A 99 21.60 4.07 9.52
N LEU A 100 20.31 3.71 9.56
CA LEU A 100 19.66 3.05 8.45
C LEU A 100 19.96 4.00 7.32
N GLU A 101 21.01 3.66 6.55
CA GLU A 101 21.58 4.51 5.52
C GLU A 101 20.40 5.16 4.82
N PRO A 102 20.25 6.49 4.83
CA PRO A 102 19.05 7.14 4.31
C PRO A 102 18.70 6.63 2.90
N ARG A 103 19.71 6.18 2.16
CA ARG A 103 19.62 5.42 0.92
C ARG A 103 18.88 4.09 1.03
N ALA A 104 19.15 3.21 2.00
CA ALA A 104 18.43 1.94 2.16
C ALA A 104 16.92 2.12 2.43
N LEU A 105 16.54 3.16 3.19
CA LEU A 105 15.12 3.52 3.38
C LEU A 105 14.52 4.12 2.11
N VAL A 106 15.24 5.02 1.44
CA VAL A 106 14.83 5.62 0.15
C VAL A 106 14.73 4.56 -0.96
N ASP A 107 15.62 3.58 -0.99
CA ASP A 107 15.66 2.48 -1.96
C ASP A 107 14.54 1.48 -1.70
N ALA A 108 14.22 1.19 -0.43
CA ALA A 108 13.07 0.36 -0.06
C ALA A 108 11.75 1.05 -0.42
N VAL A 109 11.63 2.36 -0.19
CA VAL A 109 10.49 3.16 -0.64
C VAL A 109 10.43 3.20 -2.16
N GLY A 110 11.55 3.47 -2.84
CA GLY A 110 11.64 3.51 -4.29
C GLY A 110 11.33 2.16 -4.96
N ALA A 111 11.75 1.04 -4.37
CA ALA A 111 11.42 -0.30 -4.83
C ALA A 111 9.94 -0.66 -4.60
N ALA A 112 9.35 -0.19 -3.49
CA ALA A 112 7.92 -0.34 -3.27
C ALA A 112 7.10 0.53 -4.25
N GLU A 113 7.57 1.75 -4.57
CA GLU A 113 6.93 2.60 -5.57
C GLU A 113 7.08 2.03 -6.99
N SER A 114 8.25 1.50 -7.37
CA SER A 114 8.47 0.95 -8.71
C SER A 114 7.56 -0.24 -9.03
N TYR A 115 7.14 -1.01 -8.01
CA TYR A 115 6.12 -2.04 -8.16
C TYR A 115 4.84 -1.51 -8.80
N LEU A 116 4.40 -0.29 -8.44
CA LEU A 116 3.17 0.33 -8.96
C LEU A 116 3.25 0.63 -10.46
N TYR A 117 4.46 0.74 -11.02
CA TYR A 117 4.70 1.08 -12.42
C TYR A 117 5.23 -0.10 -13.25
N THR A 118 5.15 -1.33 -12.73
CA THR A 118 5.45 -2.53 -13.52
C THR A 118 4.40 -2.71 -14.64
N PRO A 119 4.78 -3.27 -15.81
CA PRO A 119 3.85 -3.47 -16.92
C PRO A 119 2.57 -4.20 -16.52
N GLU A 120 2.68 -5.19 -15.63
CA GLU A 120 1.56 -5.96 -15.12
C GLU A 120 0.61 -5.11 -14.27
N ARG A 121 1.15 -4.17 -13.47
CA ARG A 121 0.32 -3.28 -12.62
C ARG A 121 -0.33 -2.14 -13.39
N LEU A 122 0.22 -1.81 -14.55
CA LEU A 122 -0.36 -0.83 -15.48
C LEU A 122 -1.45 -1.45 -16.38
N ASP A 123 -1.66 -2.77 -16.37
CA ASP A 123 -2.77 -3.42 -17.08
C ASP A 123 -4.01 -3.54 -16.18
N PHE A 124 -4.84 -2.49 -16.16
CA PHE A 124 -6.05 -2.43 -15.33
C PHE A 124 -6.95 -3.66 -15.50
N ALA A 125 -7.18 -4.10 -16.74
CA ALA A 125 -8.11 -5.18 -17.05
C ALA A 125 -7.65 -6.51 -16.45
N SER A 126 -6.34 -6.77 -16.47
CA SER A 126 -5.76 -7.96 -15.83
C SER A 126 -5.80 -7.92 -14.31
N GLN A 127 -5.77 -6.73 -13.70
CA GLN A 127 -5.59 -6.58 -12.24
C GLN A 127 -6.89 -6.43 -11.47
N VAL A 128 -7.91 -5.77 -12.03
CA VAL A 128 -9.09 -5.33 -11.28
C VAL A 128 -9.82 -6.49 -10.58
N GLY A 129 -9.96 -7.65 -11.24
CA GLY A 129 -10.65 -8.81 -10.68
C GLY A 129 -9.94 -9.44 -9.46
N ASP A 130 -8.60 -9.34 -9.43
CA ASP A 130 -7.78 -9.87 -8.34
C ASP A 130 -7.42 -8.82 -7.29
N SER A 131 -7.91 -7.58 -7.44
CA SER A 131 -7.67 -6.48 -6.53
C SER A 131 -8.71 -6.34 -5.42
N TYR A 132 -8.47 -5.47 -4.44
CA TYR A 132 -9.45 -5.14 -3.41
C TYR A 132 -10.56 -4.19 -3.90
N LEU A 133 -10.38 -3.50 -5.02
CA LEU A 133 -11.31 -2.47 -5.50
C LEU A 133 -12.76 -2.96 -5.64
N PRO A 134 -13.06 -4.12 -6.26
CA PRO A 134 -14.43 -4.62 -6.35
C PRO A 134 -15.08 -4.87 -4.97
N GLU A 135 -14.31 -5.38 -4.00
CA GLU A 135 -14.84 -5.66 -2.65
C GLU A 135 -15.09 -4.39 -1.86
N MET A 136 -14.21 -3.38 -2.00
CA MET A 136 -14.39 -2.08 -1.38
C MET A 136 -15.71 -1.44 -1.85
N ILE A 137 -16.00 -1.53 -3.15
CA ILE A 137 -17.23 -1.01 -3.75
C ILE A 137 -18.44 -1.84 -3.29
N ARG A 138 -18.37 -3.18 -3.36
CA ARG A 138 -19.45 -4.08 -2.92
C ARG A 138 -19.84 -3.81 -1.46
N ILE A 139 -18.87 -3.78 -0.55
CA ILE A 139 -19.11 -3.53 0.88
C ILE A 139 -19.73 -2.15 1.08
N ALA A 140 -19.25 -1.13 0.38
CA ALA A 140 -19.83 0.22 0.48
C ALA A 140 -21.30 0.22 0.01
N GLN A 141 -21.60 -0.38 -1.14
CA GLN A 141 -22.95 -0.49 -1.69
C GLN A 141 -23.90 -1.24 -0.76
N GLU A 142 -23.48 -2.40 -0.23
CA GLU A 142 -24.28 -3.21 0.71
C GLU A 142 -24.64 -2.45 1.99
N ASN A 143 -23.84 -1.46 2.36
CA ASN A 143 -24.05 -0.65 3.56
C ASN A 143 -24.62 0.74 3.24
N GLY A 144 -25.04 1.00 1.98
CA GLY A 144 -25.60 2.29 1.58
C GLY A 144 -24.58 3.45 1.66
N ILE A 145 -23.29 3.17 1.58
CA ILE A 145 -22.21 4.14 1.67
C ILE A 145 -21.84 4.62 0.27
N LYS A 146 -21.92 5.94 0.03
CA LYS A 146 -21.33 6.57 -1.15
C LYS A 146 -19.79 6.59 -1.00
N LEU A 147 -19.09 5.88 -1.87
CA LEU A 147 -17.64 5.75 -1.83
C LEU A 147 -16.98 6.75 -2.79
N VAL A 148 -16.21 7.68 -2.23
CA VAL A 148 -15.45 8.67 -3.01
C VAL A 148 -13.98 8.30 -3.00
N PHE A 149 -13.44 7.99 -4.18
CA PHE A 149 -12.02 7.81 -4.43
C PHE A 149 -11.40 9.15 -4.82
N VAL A 150 -10.26 9.49 -4.23
CA VAL A 150 -9.56 10.75 -4.48
C VAL A 150 -8.15 10.46 -4.93
N ARG A 151 -7.85 10.71 -6.22
CA ARG A 151 -6.50 10.58 -6.76
C ARG A 151 -5.70 11.84 -6.44
N ILE A 152 -4.55 11.68 -5.78
CA ILE A 152 -3.61 12.76 -5.53
C ILE A 152 -2.53 12.83 -6.61
N LYS A 153 -1.98 14.02 -6.82
CA LYS A 153 -0.78 14.22 -7.61
C LYS A 153 0.44 13.70 -6.87
N VAL A 154 1.34 13.09 -7.63
CA VAL A 154 2.69 12.77 -7.19
C VAL A 154 3.70 13.42 -8.10
N GLU A 155 4.81 13.86 -7.51
CA GLU A 155 5.97 14.28 -8.24
C GLU A 155 6.91 13.10 -8.44
N THR A 156 6.63 12.30 -9.46
CA THR A 156 7.65 11.36 -9.94
C THR A 156 8.20 11.87 -11.27
N ALA A 157 9.51 11.77 -11.44
CA ALA A 157 10.22 12.31 -12.60
C ALA A 157 9.81 11.65 -13.93
N ASP A 158 9.19 10.45 -13.89
CA ASP A 158 8.92 9.63 -15.07
C ASP A 158 7.42 9.31 -15.32
N SER A 159 6.51 9.54 -14.35
CA SER A 159 5.09 9.15 -14.52
C SER A 159 4.32 10.00 -15.52
N ALA A 160 4.77 11.22 -15.80
CA ALA A 160 4.05 12.16 -16.67
C ALA A 160 4.09 11.79 -18.17
N SER A 161 4.87 10.76 -18.57
CA SER A 161 5.01 10.35 -19.98
C SER A 161 4.70 8.89 -20.27
N ASP A 162 4.37 8.05 -19.28
CA ASP A 162 4.03 6.65 -19.54
C ASP A 162 2.56 6.54 -20.01
N SER A 163 2.38 6.38 -21.32
CA SER A 163 1.07 6.10 -21.94
C SER A 163 0.30 4.95 -21.29
N ARG A 164 0.98 3.97 -20.67
CA ARG A 164 0.33 2.86 -19.98
C ARG A 164 -0.35 3.30 -18.69
N LEU A 165 0.26 4.23 -17.93
CA LEU A 165 -0.38 4.80 -16.74
C LEU A 165 -1.61 5.62 -17.14
N ALA A 166 -1.53 6.40 -18.21
CA ALA A 166 -2.68 7.13 -18.74
C ALA A 166 -3.83 6.17 -19.12
N ASN A 167 -3.52 5.09 -19.84
CA ASN A 167 -4.51 4.06 -20.22
C ASN A 167 -5.11 3.35 -19.00
N TYR A 168 -4.29 3.05 -18.00
CA TYR A 168 -4.74 2.49 -16.72
C TYR A 168 -5.75 3.42 -16.04
N LEU A 169 -5.43 4.70 -15.93
CA LEU A 169 -6.27 5.70 -15.25
C LEU A 169 -7.58 5.95 -16.01
N GLU A 170 -7.55 5.96 -17.34
CA GLU A 170 -8.76 6.02 -18.15
C GLU A 170 -9.66 4.80 -17.91
N SER A 171 -9.06 3.61 -17.85
CA SER A 171 -9.79 2.36 -17.56
C SER A 171 -10.39 2.36 -16.16
N LEU A 172 -9.65 2.82 -15.15
CA LEU A 172 -10.13 3.00 -13.77
C LEU A 172 -11.30 3.98 -13.72
N ARG A 173 -11.19 5.14 -14.39
CA ARG A 173 -12.26 6.13 -14.46
C ARG A 173 -13.52 5.55 -15.12
N ALA A 174 -13.36 4.82 -16.22
CA ALA A 174 -14.46 4.16 -16.91
C ALA A 174 -15.10 3.06 -16.06
N TYR A 175 -14.31 2.32 -15.28
CA TYR A 175 -14.79 1.32 -14.32
C TYR A 175 -15.63 1.97 -13.23
N LEU A 176 -15.08 2.95 -12.50
CA LEU A 176 -15.77 3.63 -11.40
C LEU A 176 -17.05 4.34 -11.85
N LYS A 177 -17.07 4.89 -13.07
CA LYS A 177 -18.28 5.54 -13.62
C LYS A 177 -19.45 4.57 -13.84
N LYS A 178 -19.18 3.27 -14.01
CA LYS A 178 -20.22 2.23 -14.16
C LYS A 178 -20.76 1.76 -12.80
N GLU A 179 -20.01 1.98 -11.73
CA GLU A 179 -20.34 1.48 -10.40
C GLU A 179 -21.27 2.44 -9.66
N GLN A 180 -22.43 1.96 -9.25
CA GLN A 180 -23.39 2.78 -8.51
C GLN A 180 -22.82 3.15 -7.13
N GLY A 181 -22.90 4.44 -6.77
CA GLY A 181 -22.43 4.92 -5.47
C GLY A 181 -20.91 5.01 -5.34
N ALA A 182 -20.15 4.79 -6.42
CA ALA A 182 -18.72 5.05 -6.49
C ALA A 182 -18.44 6.33 -7.29
N TYR A 183 -17.58 7.20 -6.75
CA TYR A 183 -17.23 8.49 -7.34
C TYR A 183 -15.72 8.66 -7.38
N LEU A 184 -15.22 9.40 -8.37
CA LEU A 184 -13.81 9.73 -8.51
C LEU A 184 -13.62 11.25 -8.52
N LEU A 185 -12.80 11.75 -7.60
CA LEU A 185 -12.20 13.09 -7.65
C LEU A 185 -10.74 12.92 -8.08
N ASP A 186 -10.39 13.36 -9.28
CA ASP A 186 -9.07 13.13 -9.86
C ASP A 186 -8.27 14.44 -9.87
N PHE A 187 -7.33 14.56 -8.94
CA PHE A 187 -6.41 15.71 -8.85
C PHE A 187 -4.99 15.35 -9.28
N GLY A 188 -4.79 14.16 -9.86
CA GLY A 188 -3.45 13.66 -10.19
C GLY A 188 -2.69 14.54 -11.17
N ASP A 189 -3.42 15.21 -12.07
CA ASP A 189 -2.88 16.04 -13.14
C ASP A 189 -3.28 17.52 -12.97
N ASP A 190 -3.76 17.92 -11.78
CA ASP A 190 -4.22 19.28 -11.54
C ASP A 190 -3.03 20.26 -11.57
N PRO A 191 -3.06 21.28 -12.45
CA PRO A 191 -1.94 22.20 -12.64
C PRO A 191 -1.72 23.14 -11.43
N ARG A 192 -2.70 23.24 -10.52
CA ARG A 192 -2.58 24.06 -9.30
C ARG A 192 -1.61 23.45 -8.27
N PHE A 193 -1.33 22.14 -8.36
CA PHE A 193 -0.29 21.50 -7.56
C PHE A 193 1.07 21.70 -8.23
N THR A 194 1.76 22.77 -7.83
CA THR A 194 3.13 23.12 -8.23
C THR A 194 4.17 22.49 -7.29
N HIS A 195 5.42 22.42 -7.74
CA HIS A 195 6.51 21.72 -7.05
C HIS A 195 6.75 22.21 -5.61
N ASP A 196 6.61 23.51 -5.37
CA ASP A 196 6.77 24.14 -4.07
C ASP A 196 5.70 23.72 -3.03
N LEU A 197 4.62 23.07 -3.48
CA LEU A 197 3.58 22.52 -2.61
C LEU A 197 3.89 21.09 -2.13
N PHE A 198 5.04 20.54 -2.52
CA PHE A 198 5.51 19.22 -2.12
C PHE A 198 6.73 19.31 -1.21
N ARG A 199 6.73 18.54 -0.13
CA ARG A 199 7.91 18.35 0.73
C ARG A 199 8.86 17.32 0.12
N ASP A 200 8.29 16.33 -0.53
CA ASP A 200 8.94 15.23 -1.23
C ASP A 200 7.98 14.71 -2.33
N SER A 201 8.39 13.69 -3.08
CA SER A 201 7.66 13.20 -4.26
C SER A 201 6.20 12.81 -4.03
N ILE A 202 5.79 12.55 -2.79
CA ILE A 202 4.44 12.04 -2.47
C ILE A 202 3.77 12.75 -1.28
N HIS A 203 4.45 13.67 -0.59
CA HIS A 203 3.90 14.38 0.56
C HIS A 203 3.78 15.89 0.31
N LEU A 204 2.60 16.45 0.56
CA LEU A 204 2.32 17.88 0.46
C LEU A 204 2.88 18.67 1.66
N THR A 205 3.26 19.92 1.41
CA THR A 205 3.49 20.95 2.44
C THR A 205 2.18 21.37 3.10
N GLU A 206 2.23 22.19 4.16
CA GLU A 206 1.01 22.72 4.79
C GLU A 206 0.17 23.56 3.81
N GLN A 207 0.82 24.37 2.97
CA GLN A 207 0.15 25.11 1.91
C GLN A 207 -0.52 24.16 0.91
N GLY A 208 0.18 23.10 0.50
CA GLY A 208 -0.37 22.06 -0.38
C GLY A 208 -1.59 21.36 0.23
N LYS A 209 -1.57 21.07 1.54
CA LYS A 209 -2.71 20.48 2.27
C LYS A 209 -3.91 21.42 2.31
N ILE A 210 -3.71 22.72 2.49
CA ILE A 210 -4.79 23.72 2.47
C ILE A 210 -5.46 23.72 1.10
N LEU A 211 -4.68 23.80 0.03
CA LEU A 211 -5.19 23.74 -1.35
C LEU A 211 -5.95 22.42 -1.58
N PHE A 212 -5.34 21.28 -1.28
CA PHE A 212 -5.98 19.97 -1.45
C PHE A 212 -7.31 19.85 -0.71
N THR A 213 -7.36 20.35 0.54
CA THR A 213 -8.59 20.35 1.34
C THR A 213 -9.69 21.18 0.68
N GLN A 214 -9.36 22.34 0.11
CA GLN A 214 -10.32 23.17 -0.63
C GLN A 214 -10.87 22.44 -1.86
N LEU A 215 -9.99 21.83 -2.67
CA LEU A 215 -10.39 21.11 -3.88
C LEU A 215 -11.27 19.89 -3.58
N VAL A 216 -10.92 19.14 -2.54
CA VAL A 216 -11.74 18.02 -2.08
C VAL A 216 -13.11 18.51 -1.60
N ALA A 217 -13.17 19.59 -0.82
CA ALA A 217 -14.43 20.14 -0.35
C ALA A 217 -15.32 20.63 -1.50
N GLU A 218 -14.74 21.24 -2.54
CA GLU A 218 -15.44 21.63 -3.76
C GLU A 218 -16.00 20.41 -4.51
N GLY A 219 -15.15 19.40 -4.78
CA GLY A 219 -15.58 18.20 -5.48
C GLY A 219 -16.62 17.37 -4.71
N LEU A 220 -16.54 17.34 -3.38
CA LEU A 220 -17.55 16.69 -2.56
C LEU A 220 -18.91 17.41 -2.65
N LYS A 221 -18.94 18.75 -2.73
CA LYS A 221 -20.21 19.45 -2.95
C LYS A 221 -20.87 18.97 -4.23
N GLU A 222 -20.13 18.87 -5.34
CA GLU A 222 -20.69 18.39 -6.62
C GLU A 222 -21.31 16.98 -6.52
N ILE A 223 -20.75 16.10 -5.68
CA ILE A 223 -21.24 14.72 -5.48
C ILE A 223 -22.47 14.64 -4.55
N PHE A 224 -22.55 15.54 -3.57
CA PHE A 224 -23.52 15.44 -2.46
C PHE A 224 -24.60 16.53 -2.46
N THR A 225 -24.67 17.41 -3.48
CA THR A 225 -25.72 18.44 -3.59
C THR A 225 -26.99 17.94 -4.30
N ASP A 226 -27.41 16.72 -4.00
CA ASP A 226 -28.78 16.23 -4.29
C ASP A 226 -29.69 16.50 -3.08
#